data_AF-A0A7J7R5V6-F1
#
_entry.id   AF-A0A7J7R5V6-F1
#
_cell.length_a   1.000
_cell.length_b   1.000
_cell.length_c   1.000
_cell.angle_alpha   90.00
_cell.angle_beta   90.00
_cell.angle_gamma   90.00
#
_symmetry.space_group_name_H-M   'P 1'
#
loop_
_entity.id
_entity.type
_entity.pdbx_description
1 polymer ?
#
loop_
_entity_poly.entity_id
_entity_poly.type
_entity_poly.pdbx_seq_one_letter_code
_entity_poly.pdbx_strand_id
1 'polypeptide(L)'
;MLGAGLIKIRGDQCWWDLTCMDFHYETQPVPNPAAYFLHRSPWWVHRFETLSNHFLELVVPFFLFLGRRMCILHGALQILFQVVLIISGNLSFLNWLTIVPSVACFDDATLGFLFPSGPGGLKDQVLKMQKEKARGAQPTLRYGRVVRQVVNLALGALVAWLSVPVVLNLLSSKQVMNSSFNPLRIVNTYGAFGSITRERTEIILQGTASPNASAPDAVWEDYEFKCKPGDLRRRPCLVSPYHHRLDWLMWFAAFQTYEQHEWVIHLAGKLLANDADALSLLALNPFAGRAPPRWLRGEHYRYKFSLPGGPHAAAGRWWIRKRLGPYFPPISLRDLKDYFRSREWPYPEPE
;
A
#
# COMPACT_ATOMS: atom_id res chain seq x y z
N MET A 1 -14.11 0.97 0.41
CA MET A 1 -14.25 1.21 1.86
C MET A 1 -14.99 0.07 2.54
N LEU A 2 -16.27 -0.18 2.22
CA LEU A 2 -17.05 -1.25 2.87
C LEU A 2 -16.37 -2.62 2.90
N GLY A 3 -15.84 -3.11 1.78
CA GLY A 3 -15.12 -4.39 1.75
C GLY A 3 -13.87 -4.44 2.65
N ALA A 4 -13.18 -3.32 2.84
CA ALA A 4 -12.04 -3.22 3.75
C ALA A 4 -12.49 -3.23 5.22
N GLY A 5 -13.61 -2.60 5.56
CA GLY A 5 -14.19 -2.70 6.90
C GLY A 5 -14.65 -4.13 7.22
N LEU A 6 -15.31 -4.79 6.26
CA LEU A 6 -15.80 -6.16 6.43
C LEU A 6 -14.66 -7.17 6.62
N ILE A 7 -13.54 -7.02 5.90
CA ILE A 7 -12.41 -7.96 6.05
C ILE A 7 -11.71 -7.80 7.40
N LYS A 8 -11.67 -6.60 7.96
CA LYS A 8 -11.12 -6.36 9.30
C LYS A 8 -11.94 -7.10 10.37
N ILE A 9 -13.26 -6.88 10.37
CA ILE A 9 -14.17 -7.55 11.30
C ILE A 9 -14.12 -9.08 11.18
N ARG A 10 -13.91 -9.61 9.97
CA ARG A 10 -13.91 -11.06 9.71
C ARG A 10 -12.52 -11.70 9.80
N GLY A 11 -11.45 -10.90 9.79
CA GLY A 11 -10.09 -11.36 9.50
C GLY A 11 -9.20 -11.59 10.72
N ASP A 12 -9.42 -10.85 11.82
CA ASP A 12 -8.61 -10.99 13.03
C ASP A 12 -9.39 -10.52 14.27
N GLN A 13 -9.14 -11.19 15.40
CA GLN A 13 -9.75 -10.85 16.68
C GLN A 13 -9.28 -9.49 17.20
N CYS A 14 -8.07 -9.04 16.84
CA CYS A 14 -7.57 -7.73 17.29
C CYS A 14 -8.47 -6.56 16.86
N TRP A 15 -9.26 -6.71 15.79
CA TRP A 15 -10.16 -5.66 15.30
C TRP A 15 -11.36 -5.50 16.24
N TRP A 16 -11.85 -6.61 16.80
CA TRP A 16 -12.89 -6.63 17.82
C TRP A 16 -12.38 -6.16 19.18
N ASP A 17 -11.15 -6.53 19.53
CA ASP A 17 -10.52 -6.12 20.78
C ASP A 17 -10.00 -4.67 20.73
N LEU A 18 -10.08 -4.01 19.57
CA LEU A 18 -9.60 -2.65 19.29
C LEU A 18 -8.09 -2.44 19.47
N THR A 19 -7.29 -3.50 19.37
CA THR A 19 -5.83 -3.52 19.62
C THR A 19 -4.99 -3.59 18.36
N CYS A 20 -5.57 -3.72 17.17
CA CYS A 20 -4.76 -3.86 15.95
C CYS A 20 -3.79 -2.70 15.70
N MET A 21 -4.18 -1.48 16.09
CA MET A 21 -3.33 -0.30 15.91
C MET A 21 -2.10 -0.28 16.83
N ASP A 22 -2.08 -1.08 17.90
CA ASP A 22 -0.90 -1.27 18.77
C ASP A 22 0.28 -1.88 17.99
N PHE A 23 -0.01 -2.66 16.94
CA PHE A 23 0.99 -3.35 16.12
C PHE A 23 1.14 -2.75 14.72
N HIS A 24 0.07 -2.16 14.18
CA HIS A 24 -0.02 -1.79 12.78
C HIS A 24 1.11 -0.85 12.34
N TYR A 25 1.36 0.24 13.07
CA TYR A 25 2.34 1.26 12.67
C TYR A 25 3.77 0.71 12.51
N GLU A 26 4.19 -0.23 13.37
CA GLU A 26 5.52 -0.86 13.27
C GLU A 26 5.56 -1.92 12.16
N THR A 27 4.47 -2.66 11.97
CA THR A 27 4.44 -3.84 11.09
C THR A 27 3.94 -3.56 9.67
N GLN A 28 3.53 -2.32 9.37
CA GLN A 28 3.19 -1.84 8.03
C GLN A 28 4.25 -2.22 6.98
N PRO A 29 3.89 -2.42 5.70
CA PRO A 29 4.85 -2.82 4.66
C PRO A 29 6.07 -1.91 4.58
N VAL A 30 5.81 -0.62 4.42
CA VAL A 30 6.85 0.43 4.44
C VAL A 30 6.36 1.55 5.35
N PRO A 31 6.77 1.56 6.63
CA PRO A 31 6.37 2.62 7.55
C PRO A 31 7.04 3.93 7.15
N ASN A 32 6.42 5.04 7.55
CA ASN A 32 6.96 6.38 7.34
C ASN A 32 7.43 7.00 8.67
N PRO A 33 8.04 8.19 8.67
CA PRO A 33 8.48 8.82 9.91
C PRO A 33 7.36 9.09 10.92
N ALA A 34 6.14 9.36 10.46
CA ALA A 34 5.01 9.59 11.36
C ALA A 34 4.61 8.30 12.10
N ALA A 35 4.64 7.15 11.41
CA ALA A 35 4.35 5.84 12.00
C ALA A 35 5.27 5.54 13.20
N TYR A 36 6.54 5.96 13.16
CA TYR A 36 7.48 5.81 14.28
C TYR A 36 6.99 6.50 15.57
N PHE A 37 6.40 7.69 15.44
CA PHE A 37 5.86 8.44 16.58
C PHE A 37 4.45 7.97 16.95
N LEU A 38 3.59 7.72 15.97
CA LEU A 38 2.22 7.25 16.17
C LEU A 38 2.19 5.88 16.87
N HIS A 39 3.16 5.00 16.59
CA HIS A 39 3.29 3.72 17.30
C HIS A 39 3.48 3.86 18.82
N ARG A 40 3.86 5.06 19.30
CA ARG A 40 4.05 5.33 20.74
C ARG A 40 2.87 6.07 21.36
N SER A 41 1.79 6.26 20.61
CA SER A 41 0.59 6.87 21.16
C SER A 41 0.01 6.00 22.29
N PRO A 42 -0.68 6.61 23.27
CA PRO A 42 -1.33 5.85 24.33
C PRO A 42 -2.36 4.86 23.78
N TRP A 43 -2.56 3.74 24.49
CA TRP A 43 -3.50 2.67 24.10
C TRP A 43 -4.92 3.18 23.77
N TRP A 44 -5.40 4.22 24.44
CA TRP A 44 -6.74 4.78 24.20
C TRP A 44 -6.85 5.47 22.85
N VAL A 45 -5.75 6.04 22.33
CA VAL A 45 -5.67 6.61 20.97
C VAL A 45 -5.83 5.48 19.96
N HIS A 46 -5.09 4.38 20.12
CA HIS A 46 -5.16 3.22 19.23
C HIS A 46 -6.54 2.56 19.19
N ARG A 47 -7.22 2.48 20.33
CA ARG A 47 -8.61 2.02 20.37
C ARG A 47 -9.55 2.97 19.64
N PHE A 48 -9.39 4.28 19.84
CA PHE A 48 -10.18 5.29 19.13
C PHE A 48 -9.93 5.26 17.62
N GLU A 49 -8.69 5.10 17.17
CA GLU A 49 -8.33 4.93 15.76
C GLU A 49 -9.02 3.68 15.18
N THR A 50 -8.99 2.57 15.90
CA THR A 50 -9.63 1.32 15.48
C THR A 50 -11.14 1.48 15.38
N LEU A 51 -11.79 2.13 16.36
CA LEU A 51 -13.23 2.41 16.31
C LEU A 51 -13.59 3.35 15.16
N SER A 52 -12.78 4.39 14.96
CA SER A 52 -12.95 5.35 13.86
C SER A 52 -12.82 4.67 12.49
N ASN A 53 -11.87 3.74 12.34
CA ASN A 53 -11.76 2.89 11.15
C ASN A 53 -13.06 2.13 10.87
N HIS A 54 -13.62 1.46 11.88
CA HIS A 54 -14.89 0.74 11.74
C HIS A 54 -16.04 1.67 11.32
N PHE A 55 -16.17 2.82 11.99
CA PHE A 55 -17.21 3.78 11.66
C PHE A 55 -17.08 4.31 10.21
N LEU A 56 -15.87 4.74 9.83
CA LEU A 56 -15.59 5.33 8.52
C LEU A 56 -15.71 4.31 7.37
N GLU A 57 -15.38 3.04 7.61
CA GLU A 57 -15.42 2.01 6.57
C GLU A 57 -16.75 1.27 6.50
N LEU A 58 -17.50 1.15 7.59
CA LEU A 58 -18.73 0.37 7.65
C LEU A 58 -19.99 1.22 7.72
N VAL A 59 -19.98 2.36 8.40
CA VAL A 59 -21.19 3.18 8.59
C VAL A 59 -21.26 4.32 7.59
N VAL A 60 -20.17 5.09 7.47
CA VAL A 60 -20.11 6.28 6.62
C VAL A 60 -20.42 6.00 5.14
N PRO A 61 -20.11 4.85 4.52
CA PRO A 61 -20.52 4.58 3.14
C PRO A 61 -22.02 4.69 2.89
N PHE A 62 -22.86 4.39 3.90
CA PHE A 62 -24.31 4.47 3.77
C PHE A 62 -24.85 5.90 3.75
N PHE A 63 -24.05 6.89 4.17
CA PHE A 63 -24.44 8.30 4.14
C PHE A 63 -24.67 8.82 2.72
N LEU A 64 -24.12 8.15 1.70
CA LEU A 64 -24.40 8.41 0.28
C LEU A 64 -25.91 8.36 -0.04
N PHE A 65 -26.66 7.52 0.68
CA PHE A 65 -28.10 7.33 0.44
C PHE A 65 -28.99 8.25 1.29
N LEU A 66 -28.42 9.04 2.21
CA LEU A 66 -29.17 9.85 3.19
C LEU A 66 -29.35 11.33 2.77
N GLY A 67 -29.37 11.58 1.45
CA GLY A 67 -29.60 12.90 0.87
C GLY A 67 -28.36 13.80 0.81
N ARG A 68 -28.56 15.05 0.36
CA ARG A 68 -27.49 15.98 -0.01
C ARG A 68 -26.47 16.24 1.10
N ARG A 69 -26.93 16.58 2.31
CA ARG A 69 -26.05 16.95 3.43
C ARG A 69 -25.17 15.77 3.86
N MET A 70 -25.75 14.57 3.91
CA MET A 70 -25.04 13.36 4.31
C MET A 70 -24.07 12.88 3.24
N CYS A 71 -24.38 13.06 1.95
CA CYS A 71 -23.45 12.79 0.86
C CYS A 71 -22.19 13.70 0.94
N ILE A 72 -22.38 15.00 1.22
CA ILE A 72 -21.24 15.92 1.43
C ILE A 72 -20.42 15.49 2.66
N LEU A 73 -21.09 15.15 3.77
CA LEU A 73 -20.41 14.66 4.97
C LEU A 73 -19.64 13.37 4.70
N HIS A 74 -20.20 12.44 3.93
CA HIS A 74 -19.52 11.22 3.47
C HIS A 74 -18.22 11.58 2.73
N GLY A 75 -18.31 12.43 1.71
CA GLY A 75 -17.17 12.87 0.92
C GLY A 75 -16.07 13.46 1.80
N ALA A 76 -16.43 14.37 2.72
CA ALA A 76 -15.48 15.02 3.62
C ALA A 76 -14.81 14.03 4.57
N LEU A 77 -15.59 13.15 5.22
CA LEU A 77 -15.07 12.14 6.14
C LEU A 77 -14.16 11.14 5.43
N GLN A 78 -14.51 10.69 4.22
CA GLN A 78 -13.67 9.78 3.44
C GLN A 78 -12.37 10.44 3.00
N ILE A 79 -12.41 11.69 2.52
CA ILE A 79 -11.18 12.42 2.16
C ILE A 79 -10.28 12.59 3.38
N LEU A 80 -10.84 13.05 4.51
CA LEU A 80 -10.08 13.19 5.76
C LEU A 80 -9.46 11.86 6.18
N PHE A 81 -10.23 10.77 6.12
CA PHE A 81 -9.75 9.45 6.45
C PHE A 81 -8.56 9.02 5.58
N GLN A 82 -8.67 9.19 4.26
CA GLN A 82 -7.57 8.85 3.34
C GLN A 82 -6.33 9.73 3.57
N VAL A 83 -6.51 11.02 3.87
CA VAL A 83 -5.40 11.93 4.20
C VAL A 83 -4.68 11.48 5.46
N VAL A 84 -5.42 11.09 6.52
CA VAL A 84 -4.82 10.54 7.75
C VAL A 84 -4.00 9.29 7.44
N LEU A 85 -4.53 8.36 6.63
CA LEU A 85 -3.81 7.15 6.22
C LEU A 85 -2.55 7.45 5.39
N ILE A 86 -2.58 8.47 4.53
CA ILE A 86 -1.40 8.91 3.76
C ILE A 86 -0.33 9.50 4.68
N ILE A 87 -0.75 10.28 5.68
CA ILE A 87 0.17 10.88 6.66
C ILE A 87 0.76 9.81 7.57
N SER A 88 0.00 8.77 7.90
CA SER A 88 0.37 7.79 8.91
C SER A 88 1.10 6.54 8.37
N GLY A 89 1.19 6.36 7.05
CA GLY A 89 1.97 5.27 6.44
C GLY A 89 2.17 5.43 4.93
N ASN A 90 3.05 4.61 4.32
CA ASN A 90 3.26 4.62 2.87
C ASN A 90 2.40 3.57 2.15
N LEU A 91 1.09 3.75 2.15
CA LEU A 91 0.13 2.87 1.47
C LEU A 91 0.03 3.12 -0.07
N SER A 92 1.07 3.72 -0.64
CA SER A 92 1.20 4.00 -2.07
C SER A 92 0.06 4.85 -2.66
N PHE A 93 -0.28 4.68 -3.94
CA PHE A 93 -1.27 5.46 -4.66
C PHE A 93 -2.72 5.08 -4.35
N LEU A 94 -2.97 4.02 -3.58
CA LEU A 94 -4.32 3.48 -3.34
C LEU A 94 -5.23 4.46 -2.59
N ASN A 95 -4.70 5.12 -1.57
CA ASN A 95 -5.45 6.14 -0.82
C ASN A 95 -5.80 7.35 -1.71
N TRP A 96 -4.88 7.75 -2.59
CA TRP A 96 -5.12 8.82 -3.56
C TRP A 96 -6.23 8.46 -4.56
N LEU A 97 -6.23 7.24 -5.10
CA LEU A 97 -7.32 6.76 -5.96
C LEU A 97 -8.65 6.69 -5.21
N THR A 98 -8.61 6.41 -3.90
CA THR A 98 -9.82 6.36 -3.07
C THR A 98 -10.40 7.75 -2.79
N ILE A 99 -9.58 8.80 -2.78
CA ILE A 99 -10.04 10.20 -2.63
C ILE A 99 -10.87 10.65 -3.85
N VAL A 100 -10.49 10.23 -5.06
CA VAL A 100 -11.14 10.66 -6.32
C VAL A 100 -12.67 10.49 -6.31
N PRO A 101 -13.24 9.31 -6.01
CA PRO A 101 -14.70 9.16 -5.96
C PRO A 101 -15.35 9.98 -4.83
N SER A 102 -14.64 10.25 -3.72
CA SER A 102 -15.16 11.08 -2.64
C SER A 102 -15.29 12.56 -3.03
N VAL A 103 -14.46 13.04 -3.96
CA VAL A 103 -14.61 14.39 -4.54
C VAL A 103 -15.92 14.54 -5.31
N ALA A 104 -16.43 13.47 -5.91
CA ALA A 104 -17.72 13.49 -6.63
C ALA A 104 -18.94 13.67 -5.71
N CYS A 105 -18.76 13.64 -4.38
CA CYS A 105 -19.84 13.85 -3.41
C CYS A 105 -20.17 15.33 -3.18
N PHE A 106 -19.32 16.25 -3.65
CA PHE A 106 -19.50 17.69 -3.49
C PHE A 106 -20.15 18.29 -4.74
N ASP A 107 -21.25 19.03 -4.55
CA ASP A 107 -21.92 19.75 -5.63
C ASP A 107 -21.30 21.14 -5.87
N ASP A 108 -21.64 21.74 -7.01
CA ASP A 108 -21.16 23.08 -7.40
C ASP A 108 -21.47 24.15 -6.33
N ALA A 109 -22.59 24.00 -5.63
CA ALA A 109 -22.97 24.90 -4.54
C ALA A 109 -22.01 24.79 -3.35
N THR A 110 -21.56 23.59 -3.01
CA THR A 110 -20.61 23.35 -1.91
C THR A 110 -19.20 23.79 -2.30
N LEU A 111 -18.77 23.54 -3.53
CA LEU A 111 -17.46 23.95 -4.03
C LEU A 111 -17.41 25.42 -4.49
N GLY A 112 -18.55 26.12 -4.45
CA GLY A 112 -18.69 27.48 -4.92
C GLY A 112 -17.60 28.40 -4.37
N PHE A 113 -17.22 28.27 -3.09
CA PHE A 113 -16.20 29.13 -2.47
C PHE A 113 -14.84 29.13 -3.20
N LEU A 114 -14.49 28.08 -3.95
CA LEU A 114 -13.23 27.98 -4.71
C LEU A 114 -13.21 28.86 -5.97
N PHE A 115 -14.36 29.34 -6.42
CA PHE A 115 -14.48 30.09 -7.67
C PHE A 115 -14.67 31.59 -7.45
N PRO A 116 -14.18 32.46 -8.36
CA PRO A 116 -14.29 33.91 -8.24
C PRO A 116 -15.73 34.39 -8.08
N SER A 117 -15.95 35.28 -7.12
CA SER A 117 -17.20 36.02 -6.92
C SER A 117 -17.05 37.43 -7.51
N GLY A 118 -17.94 37.83 -8.43
CA GLY A 118 -17.93 39.18 -9.00
C GLY A 118 -18.78 39.28 -10.28
N PRO A 119 -19.11 40.50 -10.75
CA PRO A 119 -19.80 40.70 -12.01
C PRO A 119 -19.01 40.09 -13.17
N GLY A 120 -19.61 39.16 -13.91
CA GLY A 120 -18.92 38.43 -14.99
C GLY A 120 -18.05 37.26 -14.54
N GLY A 121 -17.89 37.03 -13.24
CA GLY A 121 -17.22 35.84 -12.69
C GLY A 121 -18.04 34.56 -12.87
N LEU A 122 -17.39 33.40 -12.70
CA LEU A 122 -18.01 32.09 -12.94
C LEU A 122 -19.31 31.90 -12.14
N LYS A 123 -19.35 32.36 -10.88
CA LYS A 123 -20.55 32.32 -10.04
C LYS A 123 -21.71 33.13 -10.61
N ASP A 124 -21.45 34.34 -11.09
CA ASP A 124 -22.47 35.22 -11.67
C ASP A 124 -23.05 34.62 -12.96
N GLN A 125 -22.20 34.02 -13.79
CA GLN A 125 -22.64 33.33 -15.01
C GLN A 125 -23.53 32.12 -14.70
N VAL A 126 -23.15 31.27 -13.73
CA VAL A 126 -23.95 30.11 -13.32
C VAL A 126 -25.29 30.55 -12.72
N LEU A 127 -25.31 31.59 -11.89
CA LEU A 127 -26.55 32.13 -11.32
C LEU A 127 -27.48 32.69 -12.41
N LYS A 128 -26.94 33.35 -13.44
CA LYS A 128 -27.71 33.81 -14.60
C LYS A 128 -28.34 32.63 -15.35
N MET A 129 -27.55 31.61 -15.68
CA MET A 129 -28.05 30.39 -16.34
C MET A 129 -29.15 29.69 -15.52
N GLN A 130 -29.00 29.62 -14.19
CA GLN A 130 -30.02 29.04 -13.31
C GLN A 130 -31.30 29.87 -13.29
N LYS A 131 -31.20 31.21 -13.23
CA LYS A 131 -32.35 32.13 -13.30
C LYS A 131 -33.08 32.04 -14.64
N GLU A 132 -32.35 31.97 -15.75
CA GLU A 132 -32.94 31.79 -17.09
C GLU A 132 -33.69 30.47 -17.20
N LYS A 133 -33.09 29.38 -16.71
CA LYS A 133 -33.72 28.06 -16.66
C LYS A 133 -34.97 28.05 -15.77
N ALA A 134 -34.95 28.75 -14.63
CA ALA A 134 -36.10 28.91 -13.75
C ALA A 134 -37.24 29.73 -14.38
N ARG A 135 -36.93 30.63 -15.32
CA ARG A 135 -37.91 31.40 -16.11
C ARG A 135 -38.54 30.60 -17.25
N GLY A 136 -38.30 29.29 -17.34
CA GLY A 136 -38.93 28.42 -18.34
C GLY A 136 -38.22 28.40 -19.69
N ALA A 137 -37.01 28.97 -19.80
CA ALA A 137 -36.14 28.76 -20.96
C ALA A 137 -35.67 27.29 -20.96
N GLN A 138 -36.50 26.41 -21.51
CA GLN A 138 -36.13 25.01 -21.74
C GLN A 138 -35.02 25.00 -22.80
N PRO A 139 -33.83 24.43 -22.49
CA PRO A 139 -32.83 24.20 -23.51
C PRO A 139 -33.46 23.30 -24.56
N THR A 140 -33.33 23.64 -25.85
CA THR A 140 -33.76 22.74 -26.93
C THR A 140 -33.13 21.37 -26.72
N LEU A 141 -33.92 20.29 -26.85
CA LEU A 141 -33.44 18.92 -26.73
C LEU A 141 -32.46 18.65 -27.88
N ARG A 142 -31.19 18.99 -27.65
CA ARG A 142 -30.12 18.73 -28.61
C ARG A 142 -29.86 17.23 -28.61
N TYR A 143 -29.77 16.61 -29.78
CA TYR A 143 -29.46 15.18 -29.98
C TYR A 143 -28.35 14.68 -29.03
N GLY A 144 -27.29 15.49 -28.84
CA GLY A 144 -26.20 15.16 -27.92
C GLY A 144 -26.59 14.97 -26.44
N ARG A 145 -27.66 15.62 -25.95
CA ARG A 145 -28.17 15.42 -24.58
C ARG A 145 -28.80 14.05 -24.41
N VAL A 146 -29.60 13.62 -25.40
CA VAL A 146 -30.25 12.30 -25.40
C VAL A 146 -29.18 11.21 -25.48
N VAL A 147 -28.22 11.35 -26.41
CA VAL A 147 -27.07 10.42 -26.51
C VAL A 147 -26.34 10.30 -25.18
N ARG A 148 -25.98 11.42 -24.54
CA ARG A 148 -25.30 11.41 -23.24
C ARG A 148 -26.12 10.72 -22.16
N GLN A 149 -27.43 10.96 -22.12
CA GLN A 149 -28.32 10.34 -21.15
C GLN A 149 -28.40 8.82 -21.36
N VAL A 150 -28.57 8.37 -22.60
CA VAL A 150 -28.59 6.94 -22.96
C VAL A 150 -27.26 6.28 -22.58
N VAL A 151 -26.12 6.89 -22.91
CA VAL A 151 -24.79 6.37 -22.57
C VAL A 151 -24.61 6.27 -21.05
N ASN A 152 -25.01 7.29 -20.28
CA ASN A 152 -24.90 7.27 -18.82
C ASN A 152 -25.78 6.17 -18.19
N LEU A 153 -27.01 6.00 -18.69
CA LEU A 153 -27.92 4.96 -18.22
C LEU A 153 -27.39 3.56 -18.57
N ALA A 154 -26.89 3.37 -19.79
CA ALA A 154 -26.30 2.11 -20.23
C ALA A 154 -25.05 1.76 -19.39
N LEU A 155 -24.18 2.74 -19.14
CA LEU A 155 -23.01 2.57 -18.27
C LEU A 155 -23.43 2.23 -16.84
N GLY A 156 -24.43 2.92 -16.29
CA GLY A 156 -24.97 2.63 -14.96
C GLY A 156 -25.53 1.22 -14.85
N ALA A 157 -26.30 0.77 -15.85
CA ALA A 157 -26.83 -0.59 -15.90
C ALA A 157 -25.72 -1.64 -16.01
N LEU A 158 -24.69 -1.40 -16.84
CA LEU A 158 -23.53 -2.28 -16.96
C LEU A 158 -22.78 -2.39 -15.63
N VAL A 159 -22.49 -1.27 -14.96
CA VAL A 159 -21.80 -1.27 -13.66
C VAL A 159 -22.64 -1.98 -12.59
N ALA A 160 -23.95 -1.75 -12.56
CA ALA A 160 -24.85 -2.43 -11.63
C ALA A 160 -24.84 -3.96 -11.85
N TRP A 161 -24.92 -4.40 -13.10
CA TRP A 161 -24.83 -5.82 -13.47
C TRP A 161 -23.49 -6.44 -13.07
N LEU A 162 -22.37 -5.78 -13.40
CA LEU A 162 -21.02 -6.22 -13.03
C LEU A 162 -20.78 -6.22 -11.51
N SER A 163 -21.55 -5.43 -10.76
CA SER A 163 -21.47 -5.36 -9.29
C SER A 163 -22.16 -6.53 -8.59
N VAL A 164 -23.07 -7.25 -9.25
CA VAL A 164 -23.81 -8.39 -8.65
C VAL A 164 -22.87 -9.43 -8.02
N PRO A 165 -21.89 -10.03 -8.72
CA PRO A 165 -21.00 -11.02 -8.12
C PRO A 165 -20.15 -10.44 -6.97
N VAL A 166 -19.76 -9.17 -7.08
CA VAL A 166 -18.99 -8.47 -6.05
C VAL A 166 -19.81 -8.27 -4.78
N VAL A 167 -21.06 -7.83 -4.90
CA VAL A 167 -21.98 -7.65 -3.76
C VAL A 167 -22.30 -8.99 -3.11
N LEU A 168 -22.59 -10.02 -3.91
CA LEU A 168 -22.82 -11.37 -3.38
C LEU A 168 -21.59 -11.90 -2.60
N ASN A 169 -20.38 -11.64 -3.09
CA ASN A 169 -19.15 -11.96 -2.39
C ASN A 169 -19.01 -11.20 -1.06
N LEU A 170 -19.32 -9.90 -1.02
CA LEU A 170 -19.23 -9.10 0.21
C LEU A 170 -20.27 -9.52 1.26
N LEU A 171 -21.46 -9.95 0.82
CA LEU A 171 -22.50 -10.50 1.68
C LEU A 171 -22.17 -11.91 2.21
N SER A 172 -21.30 -12.65 1.51
CA SER A 172 -20.83 -13.97 1.96
C SER A 172 -19.99 -13.87 3.24
N SER A 173 -20.13 -14.84 4.13
CA SER A 173 -19.26 -15.00 5.30
C SER A 173 -17.82 -15.35 4.91
N LYS A 174 -17.63 -15.98 3.74
CA LYS A 174 -16.33 -16.35 3.16
C LYS A 174 -15.90 -15.38 2.06
N GLN A 175 -16.11 -14.09 2.26
CA GLN A 175 -15.75 -13.08 1.27
C GLN A 175 -14.29 -13.24 0.81
N VAL A 176 -14.04 -13.08 -0.47
CA VAL A 176 -12.71 -13.08 -1.07
C VAL A 176 -12.35 -11.67 -1.50
N MET A 177 -11.16 -11.21 -1.11
CA MET A 177 -10.63 -9.89 -1.43
C MET A 177 -9.45 -9.97 -2.39
N ASN A 178 -9.22 -8.91 -3.16
CA ASN A 178 -8.19 -8.83 -4.20
C ASN A 178 -8.40 -9.87 -5.32
N SER A 179 -9.65 -10.20 -5.60
CA SER A 179 -10.05 -11.13 -6.66
C SER A 179 -10.77 -10.41 -7.79
N SER A 180 -10.60 -10.94 -9.00
CA SER A 180 -11.34 -10.47 -10.16
C SER A 180 -12.49 -11.40 -10.49
N PHE A 181 -13.66 -10.83 -10.74
CA PHE A 181 -14.90 -11.56 -11.02
C PHE A 181 -15.24 -11.58 -12.51
N ASN A 182 -14.51 -10.84 -13.34
CA ASN A 182 -14.78 -10.69 -14.77
C ASN A 182 -13.47 -10.55 -15.57
N PRO A 183 -13.41 -11.02 -16.83
CA PRO A 183 -12.19 -10.94 -17.65
C PRO A 183 -11.65 -9.52 -17.84
N LEU A 184 -12.54 -8.54 -17.95
CA LEU A 184 -12.19 -7.12 -18.13
C LEU A 184 -11.81 -6.40 -16.84
N ARG A 185 -11.97 -7.04 -15.67
CA ARG A 185 -11.57 -6.52 -14.35
C ARG A 185 -12.14 -5.12 -14.01
N ILE A 186 -13.32 -4.77 -14.51
CA ILE A 186 -13.92 -3.44 -14.34
C ILE A 186 -14.40 -3.19 -12.90
N VAL A 187 -15.10 -4.18 -12.31
CA VAL A 187 -15.60 -4.11 -10.92
C VAL A 187 -15.08 -5.33 -10.16
N ASN A 188 -14.33 -5.11 -9.08
CA ASN A 188 -13.67 -6.15 -8.29
C ASN A 188 -13.68 -5.80 -6.80
N THR A 189 -13.22 -6.73 -5.96
CA THR A 189 -12.98 -6.48 -4.54
C THR A 189 -11.51 -6.16 -4.27
N TYR A 190 -11.27 -5.11 -3.50
CA TYR A 190 -9.92 -4.75 -3.02
C TYR A 190 -9.95 -4.51 -1.52
N GLY A 191 -9.02 -5.14 -0.80
CA GLY A 191 -8.97 -5.08 0.65
C GLY A 191 -7.58 -5.46 1.13
N ALA A 192 -7.05 -4.65 2.04
CA ALA A 192 -5.77 -4.90 2.69
C ALA A 192 -5.98 -4.98 4.20
N PHE A 193 -5.05 -5.64 4.89
CA PHE A 193 -4.97 -5.65 6.35
C PHE A 193 -6.19 -6.25 7.07
N GLY A 194 -6.78 -7.31 6.51
CA GLY A 194 -7.78 -8.12 7.23
C GLY A 194 -7.21 -8.73 8.52
N SER A 195 -5.95 -9.17 8.45
CA SER A 195 -5.17 -9.61 9.60
C SER A 195 -3.92 -8.75 9.75
N ILE A 196 -3.48 -8.55 10.99
CA ILE A 196 -2.33 -7.71 11.33
C ILE A 196 -1.24 -8.58 11.96
N THR A 197 -0.03 -8.46 11.42
CA THR A 197 1.15 -9.08 12.01
C THR A 197 1.53 -8.40 13.32
N ARG A 198 1.89 -9.19 14.33
CA ARG A 198 2.28 -8.67 15.65
C ARG A 198 3.77 -8.36 15.77
N GLU A 199 4.58 -8.97 14.90
CA GLU A 199 6.02 -8.77 14.86
C GLU A 199 6.45 -8.40 13.45
N ARG A 200 7.35 -7.41 13.35
CA ARG A 200 7.99 -7.07 12.09
C ARG A 200 9.20 -7.97 11.88
N THR A 201 9.17 -8.78 10.84
CA THR A 201 10.34 -9.53 10.39
C THR A 201 10.76 -9.07 9.00
N GLU A 202 12.05 -9.17 8.72
CA GLU A 202 12.66 -8.65 7.52
C GLU A 202 13.73 -9.59 7.02
N ILE A 203 13.77 -9.80 5.71
CA ILE A 203 14.85 -10.49 5.02
C ILE A 203 15.90 -9.43 4.66
N ILE A 204 17.15 -9.71 4.99
CA ILE A 204 18.32 -8.93 4.60
C ILE A 204 19.16 -9.79 3.67
N LEU A 205 19.35 -9.32 2.45
CA LEU A 205 20.21 -9.99 1.47
C LEU A 205 21.64 -9.56 1.73
N GLN A 206 22.54 -10.52 1.85
CA GLN A 206 23.96 -10.27 2.14
C GLN A 206 24.83 -10.94 1.09
N GLY A 207 25.83 -10.23 0.58
CA GLY A 207 26.84 -10.79 -0.31
C GLY A 207 28.19 -10.89 0.38
N THR A 208 29.04 -11.80 -0.08
CA THR A 208 30.46 -11.85 0.31
C THR A 208 31.36 -12.15 -0.87
N ALA A 209 32.54 -11.53 -0.90
CA ALA A 209 33.61 -11.85 -1.84
C ALA A 209 34.48 -13.02 -1.36
N SER A 210 34.29 -13.50 -0.13
CA SER A 210 35.10 -14.57 0.45
C SER A 210 35.04 -15.85 -0.38
N PRO A 211 36.16 -16.57 -0.54
CA PRO A 211 36.17 -17.82 -1.31
C PRO A 211 35.34 -18.92 -0.62
N ASN A 212 35.31 -18.93 0.71
CA ASN A 212 34.54 -19.87 1.51
C ASN A 212 33.47 -19.12 2.33
N ALA A 213 32.20 -19.42 2.08
CA ALA A 213 31.06 -18.82 2.77
C ALA A 213 30.99 -19.16 4.27
N SER A 214 31.55 -20.30 4.68
CA SER A 214 31.56 -20.78 6.06
C SER A 214 32.79 -20.37 6.85
N ALA A 215 33.71 -19.60 6.23
CA ALA A 215 34.89 -19.12 6.93
C ALA A 215 34.48 -18.13 8.06
N PRO A 216 35.06 -18.24 9.27
CA PRO A 216 34.67 -17.42 10.41
C PRO A 216 34.98 -15.93 10.22
N ASP A 217 35.95 -15.61 9.37
CA ASP A 217 36.38 -14.27 8.97
C ASP A 217 35.65 -13.77 7.70
N ALA A 218 34.69 -14.53 7.15
CA ALA A 218 33.93 -14.09 6.00
C ALA A 218 33.11 -12.84 6.32
N VAL A 219 33.44 -11.73 5.66
CA VAL A 219 32.71 -10.46 5.78
C VAL A 219 31.49 -10.52 4.86
N TRP A 220 30.31 -10.36 5.45
CA TRP A 220 29.04 -10.29 4.76
C TRP A 220 28.53 -8.85 4.76
N GLU A 221 28.28 -8.31 3.57
CA GLU A 221 27.85 -6.93 3.37
C GLU A 221 26.35 -6.90 2.97
N ASP A 222 25.57 -6.02 3.62
CA ASP A 222 24.12 -5.90 3.42
C ASP A 222 23.81 -5.16 2.11
N TYR A 223 22.92 -5.71 1.29
CA TYR A 223 22.24 -4.96 0.23
C TYR A 223 21.12 -4.12 0.84
N GLU A 224 21.03 -2.84 0.47
CA GLU A 224 19.97 -1.95 0.97
C GLU A 224 18.91 -1.68 -0.09
N PHE A 225 17.65 -1.80 0.31
CA PHE A 225 16.49 -1.51 -0.53
C PHE A 225 16.14 -0.02 -0.50
N LYS A 226 15.20 0.44 -1.34
CA LYS A 226 14.93 1.88 -1.51
C LYS A 226 14.20 2.53 -0.35
N CYS A 227 13.41 1.80 0.44
CA CYS A 227 12.60 2.33 1.53
C CYS A 227 12.32 1.33 2.64
N LYS A 228 12.32 0.04 2.32
CA LYS A 228 12.17 -1.05 3.30
C LYS A 228 13.23 -0.92 4.40
N PRO A 229 12.91 -1.26 5.67
CA PRO A 229 13.88 -1.29 6.74
C PRO A 229 15.06 -2.22 6.43
N GLY A 230 16.26 -1.69 6.66
CA GLY A 230 17.56 -2.33 6.49
C GLY A 230 18.50 -1.78 7.55
N ASP A 231 19.31 -0.77 7.19
CA ASP A 231 20.17 -0.05 8.14
C ASP A 231 19.39 0.51 9.35
N LEU A 232 19.93 0.27 10.55
CA LEU A 232 19.35 0.69 11.82
C LEU A 232 19.31 2.20 12.01
N ARG A 233 20.22 2.94 11.38
CA ARG A 233 20.29 4.40 11.44
C ARG A 233 19.42 5.09 10.40
N ARG A 234 18.91 4.33 9.44
CA ARG A 234 18.10 4.87 8.38
C ARG A 234 16.71 5.24 8.88
N ARG A 235 16.37 6.52 8.72
CA ARG A 235 15.01 7.01 8.97
C ARG A 235 14.03 6.37 7.97
N PRO A 236 12.82 5.95 8.42
CA PRO A 236 11.75 5.52 7.52
C PRO A 236 11.49 6.56 6.41
N CYS A 237 11.16 6.11 5.21
CA CYS A 237 11.03 6.99 4.04
C CYS A 237 9.61 7.56 3.92
N LEU A 238 9.47 8.69 3.21
CA LEU A 238 8.18 9.22 2.77
C LEU A 238 8.10 9.08 1.25
N VAL A 239 7.26 8.17 0.75
CA VAL A 239 7.20 7.85 -0.69
C VAL A 239 5.83 7.92 -1.32
N SER A 240 4.75 8.10 -0.54
CA SER A 240 3.43 8.31 -1.10
C SER A 240 3.44 9.51 -2.08
N PRO A 241 2.88 9.40 -3.31
CA PRO A 241 2.04 8.31 -3.84
C PRO A 241 2.80 7.16 -4.53
N TYR A 242 4.12 7.20 -4.63
CA TYR A 242 4.91 6.21 -5.34
C TYR A 242 4.85 4.80 -4.72
N HIS A 243 5.23 3.77 -5.48
CA HIS A 243 5.25 2.37 -5.06
C HIS A 243 6.58 1.69 -5.36
N HIS A 244 7.44 1.50 -4.36
CA HIS A 244 8.58 0.60 -4.49
C HIS A 244 8.09 -0.85 -4.41
N ARG A 245 7.77 -1.43 -5.57
CA ARG A 245 7.18 -2.78 -5.67
C ARG A 245 8.08 -3.85 -5.06
N LEU A 246 9.39 -3.79 -5.30
CA LEU A 246 10.34 -4.77 -4.75
C LEU A 246 10.37 -4.73 -3.22
N ASP A 247 10.51 -3.54 -2.63
CA ASP A 247 10.46 -3.31 -1.18
C ASP A 247 9.17 -3.89 -0.56
N TRP A 248 8.02 -3.67 -1.21
CA TRP A 248 6.74 -4.19 -0.75
C TRP A 248 6.65 -5.72 -0.86
N LEU A 249 7.15 -6.31 -1.95
CA LEU A 249 7.18 -7.76 -2.13
C LEU A 249 8.12 -8.44 -1.13
N MET A 250 9.25 -7.82 -0.79
CA MET A 250 10.15 -8.32 0.25
C MET A 250 9.49 -8.37 1.63
N TRP A 251 8.59 -7.44 1.95
CA TRP A 251 7.79 -7.48 3.18
C TRP A 251 6.89 -8.72 3.21
N PHE A 252 6.21 -9.05 2.10
CA PHE A 252 5.45 -10.29 2.00
C PHE A 252 6.33 -11.55 2.12
N ALA A 253 7.49 -11.53 1.46
CA ALA A 253 8.41 -12.66 1.48
C ALA A 253 8.87 -13.00 2.91
N ALA A 254 9.04 -12.00 3.78
CA ALA A 254 9.46 -12.21 5.16
C ALA A 254 8.46 -13.03 6.01
N PHE A 255 7.20 -13.17 5.58
CA PHE A 255 6.18 -13.95 6.28
C PHE A 255 6.12 -15.43 5.89
N GLN A 256 6.73 -15.79 4.76
CA GLN A 256 6.68 -17.13 4.18
C GLN A 256 8.08 -17.62 3.91
N THR A 257 8.22 -18.86 3.43
CA THR A 257 9.52 -19.43 3.09
C THR A 257 9.93 -19.07 1.66
N TYR A 258 11.22 -19.18 1.34
CA TYR A 258 11.73 -18.83 0.02
C TYR A 258 11.22 -19.78 -1.07
N GLU A 259 10.78 -20.99 -0.73
CA GLU A 259 10.15 -21.94 -1.66
C GLU A 259 8.77 -21.46 -2.15
N GLN A 260 8.05 -20.67 -1.34
CA GLN A 260 6.78 -20.05 -1.77
C GLN A 260 7.00 -18.77 -2.59
N HIS A 261 8.20 -18.19 -2.50
CA HIS A 261 8.58 -16.93 -3.14
C HIS A 261 9.89 -17.09 -3.93
N GLU A 262 9.89 -18.01 -4.88
CA GLU A 262 11.07 -18.40 -5.68
C GLU A 262 11.72 -17.22 -6.42
N TRP A 263 10.97 -16.14 -6.67
CA TRP A 263 11.50 -14.90 -7.23
C TRP A 263 12.62 -14.27 -6.38
N VAL A 264 12.68 -14.56 -5.07
CA VAL A 264 13.78 -14.12 -4.18
C VAL A 264 15.09 -14.82 -4.56
N ILE A 265 15.03 -16.10 -4.93
CA ILE A 265 16.20 -16.85 -5.42
C ILE A 265 16.58 -16.39 -6.82
N HIS A 266 15.61 -16.07 -7.67
CA HIS A 266 15.88 -15.43 -8.97
C HIS A 266 16.61 -14.09 -8.80
N LEU A 267 16.14 -13.24 -7.88
CA LEU A 267 16.80 -11.99 -7.52
C LEU A 267 18.22 -12.25 -7.00
N ALA A 268 18.41 -13.23 -6.10
CA ALA A 268 19.73 -13.60 -5.61
C ALA A 268 20.70 -13.99 -6.74
N GLY A 269 20.24 -14.77 -7.73
CA GLY A 269 21.05 -15.10 -8.90
C GLY A 269 21.45 -13.87 -9.72
N LYS A 270 20.51 -12.93 -9.94
CA LYS A 270 20.81 -11.65 -10.61
C LYS A 270 21.81 -10.80 -9.84
N LEU A 271 21.71 -10.73 -8.51
CA LEU A 271 22.68 -10.01 -7.67
C LEU A 271 24.06 -10.67 -7.65
N LEU A 272 24.12 -12.01 -7.69
CA LEU A 272 25.38 -12.77 -7.84
C LEU A 272 26.07 -12.53 -9.18
N ALA A 273 25.33 -12.09 -10.20
CA ALA A 273 25.86 -11.72 -11.51
C ALA A 273 26.04 -10.20 -11.70
N ASN A 274 25.77 -9.38 -10.67
CA ASN A 274 25.79 -7.91 -10.76
C ASN A 274 24.86 -7.33 -11.87
N ASP A 275 23.74 -7.99 -12.16
CA ASP A 275 22.76 -7.57 -13.18
C ASP A 275 22.28 -6.12 -12.96
N ALA A 276 22.54 -5.24 -13.93
CA ALA A 276 22.28 -3.81 -13.81
C ALA A 276 20.80 -3.48 -13.54
N ASP A 277 19.88 -4.22 -14.18
CA ASP A 277 18.44 -4.03 -14.01
C ASP A 277 17.98 -4.35 -12.58
N ALA A 278 18.41 -5.49 -12.02
CA ALA A 278 18.10 -5.83 -10.64
C ALA A 278 18.73 -4.84 -9.65
N LEU A 279 19.98 -4.45 -9.88
CA LEU A 279 20.67 -3.49 -9.03
C LEU A 279 20.01 -2.10 -9.06
N SER A 280 19.42 -1.70 -10.19
CA SER A 280 18.67 -0.42 -10.29
C SER A 280 17.46 -0.33 -9.34
N LEU A 281 16.96 -1.48 -8.86
CA LEU A 281 15.85 -1.57 -7.91
C LEU A 281 16.30 -1.38 -6.46
N LEU A 282 17.59 -1.53 -6.17
CA LEU A 282 18.18 -1.36 -4.85
C LEU A 282 18.67 0.09 -4.63
N ALA A 283 18.90 0.45 -3.37
CA ALA A 283 19.52 1.72 -3.00
C ALA A 283 21.05 1.62 -2.89
N LEU A 284 21.55 0.49 -2.39
CA LEU A 284 22.98 0.26 -2.21
C LEU A 284 23.35 -1.13 -2.72
N ASN A 285 24.34 -1.17 -3.60
CA ASN A 285 25.11 -2.37 -3.91
C ASN A 285 26.48 -2.27 -3.20
N PRO A 286 26.78 -3.12 -2.21
CA PRO A 286 28.09 -3.11 -1.54
C PRO A 286 29.26 -3.52 -2.46
N PHE A 287 28.98 -4.18 -3.59
CA PHE A 287 29.95 -4.61 -4.60
C PHE A 287 30.05 -3.66 -5.80
N ALA A 288 29.44 -2.46 -5.72
CA ALA A 288 29.54 -1.47 -6.78
C ALA A 288 31.01 -1.10 -7.07
N GLY A 289 31.43 -1.21 -8.33
CA GLY A 289 32.81 -0.96 -8.75
C GLY A 289 33.81 -2.05 -8.33
N ARG A 290 33.35 -3.21 -7.86
CA ARG A 290 34.16 -4.39 -7.51
C ARG A 290 33.65 -5.62 -8.26
N ALA A 291 34.40 -6.71 -8.16
CA ALA A 291 33.91 -8.01 -8.62
C ALA A 291 32.60 -8.40 -7.90
N PRO A 292 31.67 -9.09 -8.57
CA PRO A 292 30.43 -9.56 -7.97
C PRO A 292 30.70 -10.48 -6.76
N PRO A 293 29.74 -10.59 -5.83
CA PRO A 293 29.89 -11.48 -4.69
C PRO A 293 29.98 -12.94 -5.16
N ARG A 294 30.82 -13.73 -4.48
CA ARG A 294 30.93 -15.17 -4.74
C ARG A 294 29.78 -15.96 -4.15
N TRP A 295 29.26 -15.48 -3.03
CA TRP A 295 28.15 -16.09 -2.31
C TRP A 295 27.15 -15.02 -1.89
N LEU A 296 25.88 -15.39 -1.88
CA LEU A 296 24.79 -14.57 -1.41
C LEU A 296 23.94 -15.40 -0.45
N ARG A 297 23.49 -14.78 0.64
CA ARG A 297 22.57 -15.42 1.60
C ARG A 297 21.44 -14.49 1.97
N GLY A 298 20.34 -15.06 2.44
CA GLY A 298 19.24 -14.33 3.05
C GLY A 298 19.26 -14.54 4.55
N GLU A 299 19.29 -13.46 5.32
CA GLU A 299 19.21 -13.51 6.78
C GLU A 299 17.88 -12.96 7.27
N HIS A 300 17.27 -13.64 8.23
CA HIS A 300 15.97 -13.26 8.79
C HIS A 300 16.17 -12.54 10.12
N TYR A 301 15.62 -11.34 10.21
CA TYR A 301 15.73 -10.48 11.37
C TYR A 301 14.36 -10.04 11.86
N ARG A 302 14.20 -9.95 13.18
CA ARG A 302 13.09 -9.22 13.80
C ARG A 302 13.50 -7.77 13.99
N TYR A 303 12.69 -6.86 13.49
CA TYR A 303 12.89 -5.41 13.63
C TYR A 303 11.88 -4.86 14.64
N LYS A 304 12.31 -3.84 15.39
CA LYS A 304 11.46 -3.01 16.25
C LYS A 304 11.88 -1.56 16.11
N PHE A 305 10.93 -0.64 16.23
CA PHE A 305 11.25 0.77 16.38
C PHE A 305 12.03 0.98 17.67
N SER A 306 13.07 1.82 17.60
CA SER A 306 13.68 2.38 18.80
C SER A 306 12.66 3.20 19.59
N LEU A 307 12.94 3.43 20.88
CA LEU A 307 12.12 4.33 21.70
C LEU A 307 12.57 5.78 21.46
N PRO A 308 11.68 6.71 21.05
CA PRO A 308 12.01 8.13 21.01
C PRO A 308 12.55 8.60 22.38
N GLY A 309 13.67 9.33 22.38
CA GLY A 309 14.35 9.75 23.61
C GLY A 309 15.09 8.64 24.38
N GLY A 310 15.01 7.38 23.92
CA GLY A 310 15.78 6.27 24.47
C GLY A 310 17.25 6.25 24.00
N PRO A 311 18.08 5.37 24.58
CA PRO A 311 19.52 5.31 24.29
C PRO A 311 19.84 4.99 22.82
N HIS A 312 19.04 4.13 22.18
CA HIS A 312 19.22 3.80 20.76
C HIS A 312 18.90 4.98 19.84
N ALA A 313 17.82 5.72 20.12
CA ALA A 313 17.47 6.92 19.37
C ALA A 313 18.49 8.04 19.57
N ALA A 314 19.02 8.21 20.79
CA ALA A 314 20.12 9.14 21.07
C ALA A 314 21.40 8.79 20.28
N ALA A 315 21.65 7.51 20.03
CA ALA A 315 22.73 7.03 19.16
C ALA A 315 22.41 7.10 17.65
N GLY A 316 21.31 7.76 17.26
CA GLY A 316 20.86 7.95 15.88
C GLY A 316 20.22 6.72 15.24
N ARG A 317 19.85 5.69 16.01
CA ARG A 317 19.16 4.49 15.49
C ARG A 317 17.65 4.70 15.53
N TRP A 318 16.99 4.42 14.41
CA TRP A 318 15.53 4.36 14.28
C TRP A 318 14.98 2.96 14.51
N TRP A 319 15.85 1.95 14.33
CA TRP A 319 15.49 0.54 14.43
C TRP A 319 16.42 -0.21 15.38
N ILE A 320 15.89 -1.29 15.93
CA ILE A 320 16.63 -2.30 16.67
C ILE A 320 16.31 -3.63 15.97
N ARG A 321 17.34 -4.42 15.65
CA ARG A 321 17.17 -5.74 15.02
C ARG A 321 17.74 -6.86 15.87
N LYS A 322 17.07 -8.02 15.87
CA LYS A 322 17.54 -9.28 16.44
C LYS A 322 17.53 -10.35 15.36
N ARG A 323 18.66 -11.04 15.15
CA ARG A 323 18.74 -12.15 14.19
C ARG A 323 17.85 -13.31 14.66
N LEU A 324 17.00 -13.81 13.76
CA LEU A 324 16.17 -15.00 13.99
C LEU A 324 16.84 -16.25 13.45
N GLY A 325 17.51 -16.15 12.30
CA GLY A 325 18.21 -17.26 11.66
C GLY A 325 18.38 -17.02 10.16
N PRO A 326 18.93 -18.00 9.42
CA PRO A 326 19.01 -17.93 7.97
C PRO A 326 17.61 -18.02 7.36
N TYR A 327 17.34 -17.19 6.35
CA TYR A 327 16.15 -17.29 5.50
C TYR A 327 16.38 -18.29 4.37
N PHE A 328 17.52 -18.20 3.69
CA PHE A 328 18.05 -19.22 2.79
C PHE A 328 19.58 -19.31 2.95
N PRO A 329 20.20 -20.48 2.74
CA PRO A 329 21.62 -20.68 2.97
C PRO A 329 22.49 -19.88 1.98
N PRO A 330 23.80 -19.73 2.25
CA PRO A 330 24.74 -19.22 1.25
C PRO A 330 24.65 -20.03 -0.05
N ILE A 331 24.38 -19.32 -1.15
CA ILE A 331 24.28 -19.86 -2.50
C ILE A 331 25.27 -19.15 -3.42
N SER A 332 25.88 -19.89 -4.33
CA SER A 332 26.70 -19.33 -5.41
C SER A 332 25.97 -19.38 -6.74
N LEU A 333 26.44 -18.60 -7.72
CA LEU A 333 25.83 -18.59 -9.06
C LEU A 333 25.87 -19.98 -9.71
N ARG A 334 26.89 -20.79 -9.40
CA ARG A 334 27.04 -22.16 -9.90
C ARG A 334 25.98 -23.09 -9.35
N ASP A 335 25.68 -22.98 -8.04
CA ASP A 335 24.68 -23.82 -7.37
C ASP A 335 23.27 -23.58 -7.94
N LEU A 336 23.01 -22.37 -8.42
CA LEU A 336 21.73 -21.98 -8.98
C LEU A 336 21.51 -22.43 -10.43
N LYS A 337 22.52 -23.00 -11.11
CA LYS A 337 22.44 -23.32 -12.55
C LYS A 337 21.30 -24.28 -12.88
N ASP A 338 21.19 -25.38 -12.15
CA ASP A 338 20.13 -26.36 -12.36
C ASP A 338 18.76 -25.83 -11.91
N TYR A 339 18.75 -25.01 -10.86
CA TYR A 339 17.52 -24.36 -10.37
C TYR A 339 16.93 -23.43 -11.43
N PHE A 340 17.73 -22.54 -12.02
CA PHE A 340 17.29 -21.64 -13.10
C PHE A 340 16.83 -22.41 -14.34
N ARG A 341 17.56 -23.46 -14.72
CA ARG A 341 17.17 -24.33 -15.84
C ARG A 341 15.82 -25.00 -15.61
N SER A 342 15.56 -25.52 -14.41
CA SER A 342 14.30 -26.20 -14.07
C SER A 342 13.07 -25.28 -14.14
N ARG A 343 13.27 -23.96 -14.05
CA ARG A 343 12.21 -22.94 -14.10
C ARG A 343 12.18 -22.17 -15.41
N GLU A 344 12.98 -22.61 -16.39
CA GLU A 344 13.10 -21.95 -17.69
C GLU A 344 13.46 -20.45 -17.57
N TRP A 345 14.22 -20.10 -16.53
CA TRP A 345 14.69 -18.73 -16.32
C TRP A 345 16.01 -18.48 -17.06
N PRO A 346 16.20 -17.29 -17.66
CA PRO A 346 17.49 -16.91 -18.22
C PRO A 346 18.58 -16.98 -17.14
N TYR A 347 19.63 -17.76 -17.39
CA TYR A 347 20.75 -17.85 -16.47
C TYR A 347 21.53 -16.54 -16.48
N PRO A 348 21.75 -15.89 -15.31
CA PRO A 348 22.46 -14.61 -15.26
C PRO A 348 23.93 -14.79 -15.63
N GLU A 349 24.43 -13.98 -16.55
CA GLU A 349 25.85 -13.92 -16.89
C GLU A 349 26.50 -12.76 -16.13
N PRO A 350 27.66 -12.96 -15.47
CA PRO A 350 28.35 -11.88 -14.78
C PRO A 350 28.76 -10.77 -15.75
N GLU A 351 28.38 -9.53 -15.46
CA GLU A 351 28.88 -8.34 -16.17
C GLU A 351 30.35 -8.00 -15.87
#